data_AF-A0AAV7G335-F1
#
_entry.id   AF-A0AAV7G335-F1
#
_cell.length_a   1.000
_cell.length_b   1.000
_cell.length_c   1.000
_cell.angle_alpha   90.00
_cell.angle_beta   90.00
_cell.angle_gamma   90.00
#
_symmetry.space_group_name_H-M   'P 1'
#
loop_
_entity.id
_entity.type
_entity.pdbx_description
1 polymer ?
#
loop_
_entity_poly.entity_id
_entity_poly.type
_entity_poly.pdbx_seq_one_letter_code
_entity_poly.pdbx_strand_id
1 'polypeptide(L)'
;MRSRSVVGREASVTPTTRRAIALNLALDACDEPLQEDAYGYLNKPYKRYVNDRGILINLARRHERNNSKHVGIKFSLIDFFGVIFIVLQVFFVCGLKIELNGLSTRSSSRELEIPLRILCNFLDINTELGVLLNLFPLCWFCFSSAVHNLLRQSCPLALQIIKNGPSEKRNAWELRYSAFIFMTVSVCDGSILLDDTPTFTGEKTALPNKNSVRGFDVINTIKANVESACKQVVSCADIVTVAARDSVVALGGPDWDVLLGRRDSLTANLSQANTDLPGPQLNLSALISAFSKKGLNVQDMVALSGAHTIGKARCITFRSRIYNDTNINASFASSLRANCSTSSSNDSNLAPLDTVSPTNFDNSYYNNLLNEKGLLHSDQQLYNGNFTDSQVIDYVDNPANFFIDFTNAIIIMGNISPLTGTAGEIRLNCSKIN
;
A
#
# COMPACT_ATOMS: atom_id res chain seq x y z
N MET A 1 -8.65 0.01 82.29
CA MET A 1 -9.78 0.91 81.97
C MET A 1 -9.47 1.65 80.67
N ARG A 2 -10.36 1.50 79.67
CA ARG A 2 -10.59 2.32 78.45
C ARG A 2 -9.48 2.55 77.41
N SER A 3 -9.50 1.68 76.41
CA SER A 3 -9.77 1.93 74.97
C SER A 3 -9.71 3.36 74.40
N ARG A 4 -9.01 3.52 73.27
CA ARG A 4 -9.56 4.09 72.02
C ARG A 4 -8.74 3.68 70.79
N SER A 5 -9.42 3.03 69.86
CA SER A 5 -9.04 2.77 68.49
C SER A 5 -9.21 4.02 67.61
N VAL A 6 -8.34 4.21 66.63
CA VAL A 6 -8.63 5.03 65.44
C VAL A 6 -8.38 4.18 64.21
N VAL A 7 -9.46 4.00 63.46
CA VAL A 7 -9.62 3.23 62.22
C VAL A 7 -9.04 4.04 61.05
N GLY A 8 -8.33 3.35 60.15
CA GLY A 8 -7.81 3.91 58.89
C GLY A 8 -8.93 4.31 57.92
N ARG A 9 -8.70 5.37 57.15
CA ARG A 9 -9.47 5.68 55.94
C ARG A 9 -8.60 5.36 54.73
N GLU A 10 -8.94 4.29 54.03
CA GLU A 10 -8.58 4.13 52.62
C GLU A 10 -9.36 5.17 51.81
N ALA A 11 -8.64 6.00 51.05
CA ALA A 11 -9.25 6.88 50.07
C ALA A 11 -9.61 6.05 48.82
N SER A 12 -10.90 6.01 48.48
CA SER A 12 -11.36 5.39 47.24
C SER A 12 -10.91 6.23 46.04
N VAL A 13 -10.01 5.68 45.24
CA VAL A 13 -9.59 6.28 43.97
C VAL A 13 -10.68 6.03 42.93
N THR A 14 -11.29 7.08 42.42
CA THR A 14 -12.35 7.01 41.40
C THR A 14 -11.81 6.52 40.04
N PRO A 15 -12.63 5.83 39.22
CA PRO A 15 -12.22 5.28 37.91
C PRO A 15 -11.65 6.32 36.93
N THR A 16 -12.06 7.58 37.05
CA THR A 16 -11.58 8.72 36.27
C THR A 16 -10.11 9.06 36.54
N THR A 17 -9.62 8.83 37.76
CA THR A 17 -8.23 9.13 38.16
C THR A 17 -7.25 8.07 37.65
N ARG A 18 -7.69 6.81 37.49
CA ARG A 18 -6.86 5.74 36.88
C ARG A 18 -6.66 5.94 35.37
N ARG A 19 -7.61 6.57 34.66
CA ARG A 19 -7.48 6.91 33.24
C ARG A 19 -6.47 8.04 32.99
N ALA A 20 -6.41 9.04 33.86
CA ALA A 20 -5.44 10.13 33.76
C ALA A 20 -3.99 9.67 34.04
N ILE A 21 -3.81 8.71 34.97
CA ILE A 21 -2.49 8.14 35.28
C ILE A 21 -2.00 7.22 34.15
N ALA A 22 -2.89 6.45 33.51
CA ALA A 22 -2.54 5.61 32.36
C ALA A 22 -2.23 6.43 31.08
N LEU A 23 -2.86 7.61 30.92
CA LEU A 23 -2.60 8.50 29.79
C LEU A 23 -1.26 9.25 29.94
N ASN A 24 -0.89 9.65 31.16
CA ASN A 24 0.41 10.27 31.42
C ASN A 24 1.57 9.27 31.32
N LEU A 25 1.40 8.03 31.78
CA LEU A 25 2.42 6.97 31.62
C LEU A 25 2.63 6.54 30.14
N ALA A 26 1.64 6.76 29.26
CA ALA A 26 1.76 6.49 27.83
C ALA A 26 2.41 7.66 27.06
N LEU A 27 2.36 8.88 27.59
CA LEU A 27 3.02 10.06 27.02
C LEU A 27 4.49 10.16 27.47
N ASP A 28 4.82 9.76 28.70
CA ASP A 28 6.20 9.75 29.21
C ASP A 28 7.08 8.68 28.52
N ALA A 29 6.50 7.70 27.82
CA ALA A 29 7.25 6.73 27.02
C ALA A 29 7.69 7.28 25.64
N CYS A 30 7.26 8.49 25.28
CA CYS A 30 7.60 9.17 24.02
C CYS A 30 8.55 10.36 24.20
N ASP A 31 8.90 10.74 25.42
CA ASP A 31 9.79 11.88 25.70
C ASP A 31 11.00 11.42 26.56
N GLU A 32 12.16 11.21 25.91
CA GLU A 32 13.53 11.40 26.44
C GLU A 32 14.54 11.18 25.27
N PRO A 33 15.68 11.88 25.24
CA PRO A 33 15.91 13.04 24.39
C PRO A 33 16.39 12.69 22.97
N LEU A 34 15.82 13.39 21.99
CA LEU A 34 16.33 13.47 20.62
C LEU A 34 17.70 14.16 20.64
N GLN A 35 18.75 13.39 20.33
CA GLN A 35 20.09 13.92 20.08
C GLN A 35 20.06 14.78 18.79
N GLU A 36 20.74 15.92 18.85
CA GLU A 36 20.60 17.18 18.08
C GLU A 36 20.69 17.18 16.54
N ASP A 37 20.60 16.05 15.84
CA ASP A 37 20.97 16.00 14.41
C ASP A 37 19.77 16.10 13.42
N ALA A 38 18.55 16.34 13.89
CA ALA A 38 17.32 16.20 13.09
C ALA A 38 16.59 17.51 12.71
N TYR A 39 17.23 18.68 12.78
CA TYR A 39 16.58 19.95 12.40
C TYR A 39 16.51 20.24 10.89
N GLY A 40 16.91 19.31 10.02
CA GLY A 40 16.89 19.48 8.56
C GLY A 40 15.66 18.97 7.80
N TYR A 41 14.80 18.15 8.43
CA TYR A 41 13.94 17.22 7.67
C TYR A 41 12.42 17.49 7.69
N LEU A 42 11.97 18.65 8.18
CA LEU A 42 10.57 19.08 8.03
C LEU A 42 10.46 20.25 7.06
N ASN A 43 10.12 20.01 5.79
CA ASN A 43 9.09 20.75 5.04
C ASN A 43 9.06 20.49 3.52
N LYS A 44 7.87 20.10 3.02
CA LYS A 44 7.15 20.78 1.92
C LYS A 44 5.68 20.34 1.75
N PRO A 45 5.26 19.07 1.96
CA PRO A 45 3.85 18.69 1.78
C PRO A 45 2.92 19.05 2.97
N TYR A 46 3.45 19.14 4.20
CA TYR A 46 2.63 19.43 5.40
C TYR A 46 2.07 20.87 5.42
N LYS A 47 2.80 21.85 4.88
CA LYS A 47 2.37 23.26 4.85
C LYS A 47 1.15 23.52 3.95
N ARG A 48 0.92 22.71 2.91
CA ARG A 48 -0.23 22.87 2.00
C ARG A 48 -1.52 22.34 2.63
N TYR A 49 -1.45 21.19 3.29
CA TYR A 49 -2.57 20.56 3.98
C TYR A 49 -3.12 21.39 5.16
N VAL A 50 -2.24 22.10 5.88
CA VAL A 50 -2.62 22.99 6.98
C VAL A 50 -3.32 24.26 6.48
N ASN A 51 -2.91 24.80 5.32
CA ASN A 51 -3.54 25.99 4.73
C ASN A 51 -4.96 25.73 4.22
N ASP A 52 -5.21 24.57 3.60
CA ASP A 52 -6.54 24.22 3.08
C ASP A 52 -7.56 23.93 4.20
N ARG A 53 -7.11 23.33 5.33
CA ARG A 53 -7.94 23.21 6.56
C ARG A 53 -8.29 24.57 7.16
N GLY A 54 -7.36 25.53 7.16
CA GLY A 54 -7.60 26.88 7.68
C GLY A 54 -8.67 27.64 6.90
N ILE A 55 -8.76 27.43 5.58
CA ILE A 55 -9.75 28.06 4.71
C ILE A 55 -11.13 27.42 4.90
N LEU A 56 -11.22 26.08 4.95
CA LEU A 56 -12.47 25.35 5.17
C LEU A 56 -13.10 25.62 6.55
N ILE A 57 -12.29 25.69 7.61
CA ILE A 57 -12.77 26.00 8.97
C ILE A 57 -13.30 27.45 9.05
N ASN A 58 -12.65 28.40 8.35
CA ASN A 58 -13.10 29.78 8.33
C ASN A 58 -14.36 29.99 7.48
N LEU A 59 -14.53 29.24 6.39
CA LEU A 59 -15.77 29.25 5.59
C LEU A 59 -16.94 28.61 6.34
N ALA A 60 -16.71 27.49 7.04
CA ALA A 60 -17.71 26.84 7.89
C ALA A 60 -18.17 27.76 9.04
N ARG A 61 -17.23 28.41 9.75
CA ARG A 61 -17.55 29.38 10.82
C ARG A 61 -18.19 30.69 10.32
N ARG A 62 -18.10 31.00 9.02
CA ARG A 62 -18.76 32.17 8.41
C ARG A 62 -20.18 31.82 7.97
N HIS A 63 -20.43 30.58 7.59
CA HIS A 63 -21.76 30.06 7.26
C HIS A 63 -22.62 29.85 8.53
N GLU A 64 -22.02 29.34 9.61
CA GLU A 64 -22.71 29.12 10.90
C GLU A 64 -23.19 30.40 11.59
N ARG A 65 -22.49 31.52 11.38
CA ARG A 65 -22.87 32.82 11.96
C ARG A 65 -24.06 33.50 11.28
N ASN A 66 -24.46 33.07 10.09
CA ASN A 66 -25.42 33.81 9.26
C ASN A 66 -26.80 33.17 9.11
N ASN A 67 -27.05 31.94 9.55
CA ASN A 67 -28.37 31.31 9.37
C ASN A 67 -28.77 30.43 10.56
N SER A 68 -29.31 31.05 11.60
CA SER A 68 -30.18 30.35 12.55
C SER A 68 -31.60 30.33 11.98
N LYS A 69 -31.96 29.27 11.27
CA LYS A 69 -33.36 28.87 10.97
C LYS A 69 -33.37 27.40 10.54
N HIS A 70 -34.27 26.64 11.16
CA HIS A 70 -34.45 25.19 11.06
C HIS A 70 -34.45 24.65 9.62
N VAL A 71 -33.63 23.63 9.38
CA VAL A 71 -33.76 22.73 8.21
C VAL A 71 -33.64 21.29 8.71
N GLY A 72 -34.73 20.52 8.61
CA GLY A 72 -34.73 19.09 8.89
C GLY A 72 -34.13 18.31 7.71
N ILE A 73 -33.07 17.55 7.94
CA ILE A 73 -32.43 16.69 6.93
C ILE A 73 -33.06 15.30 7.03
N LYS A 74 -33.68 14.82 5.95
CA LYS A 74 -34.16 13.43 5.84
C LYS A 74 -33.00 12.53 5.42
N PHE A 75 -32.70 11.50 6.21
CA PHE A 75 -31.80 10.41 5.80
C PHE A 75 -32.58 9.32 5.05
N SER A 76 -31.95 8.76 4.01
CA SER A 76 -32.46 7.64 3.24
C SER A 76 -32.14 6.32 3.96
N LEU A 77 -33.00 5.30 3.82
CA LEU A 77 -32.79 3.95 4.34
C LEU A 77 -31.45 3.32 3.90
N ILE A 78 -30.83 3.81 2.82
CA ILE A 78 -29.53 3.35 2.31
C ILE A 78 -28.38 3.64 3.29
N ASP A 79 -28.42 4.78 4.00
CA ASP A 79 -27.35 5.19 4.91
C ASP A 79 -27.33 4.35 6.19
N PHE A 80 -28.48 3.82 6.60
CA PHE A 80 -28.62 2.97 7.78
C PHE A 80 -28.01 1.57 7.56
N PHE A 81 -28.12 1.02 6.35
CA PHE A 81 -27.50 -0.27 6.01
C PHE A 81 -25.99 -0.17 5.77
N GLY A 82 -25.48 0.97 5.28
CA GLY A 82 -24.05 1.21 5.13
C GLY A 82 -23.29 1.19 6.46
N VAL A 83 -23.86 1.77 7.51
CA VAL A 83 -23.28 1.78 8.85
C VAL A 83 -23.30 0.36 9.47
N ILE A 84 -24.36 -0.42 9.26
CA ILE A 84 -24.44 -1.81 9.73
C ILE A 84 -23.37 -2.69 9.04
N PHE A 85 -23.08 -2.47 7.76
CA PHE A 85 -22.07 -3.24 7.02
C PHE A 85 -20.64 -2.97 7.52
N ILE A 86 -20.34 -1.72 7.84
CA ILE A 86 -19.04 -1.30 8.42
C ILE A 86 -18.88 -1.85 9.84
N VAL A 87 -19.96 -1.81 10.63
CA VAL A 87 -19.99 -2.34 11.99
C VAL A 87 -19.77 -3.87 11.99
N LEU A 88 -20.34 -4.61 11.03
CA LEU A 88 -20.13 -6.05 10.86
C LEU A 88 -18.70 -6.43 10.43
N GLN A 89 -18.02 -5.58 9.65
CA GLN A 89 -16.62 -5.78 9.25
C GLN A 89 -15.66 -5.61 10.44
N VAL A 90 -15.93 -4.66 11.34
CA VAL A 90 -15.17 -4.47 12.58
C VAL A 90 -15.37 -5.65 13.55
N PHE A 91 -16.57 -6.24 13.58
CA PHE A 91 -16.86 -7.38 14.44
C PHE A 91 -16.17 -8.69 14.02
N PHE A 92 -15.91 -8.90 12.73
CA PHE A 92 -15.22 -10.11 12.25
C PHE A 92 -13.74 -10.16 12.65
N VAL A 93 -13.14 -9.00 12.93
CA VAL A 93 -11.73 -8.86 13.34
C VAL A 93 -11.54 -9.04 14.85
N CYS A 94 -12.60 -8.88 15.67
CA CYS A 94 -12.47 -8.86 17.14
C CYS A 94 -13.15 -10.01 17.92
N GLY A 95 -13.77 -11.00 17.26
CA GLY A 95 -14.13 -12.29 17.90
C GLY A 95 -15.11 -12.24 19.10
N LEU A 96 -15.93 -11.20 19.23
CA LEU A 96 -16.87 -11.05 20.36
C LEU A 96 -18.27 -11.62 20.02
N LYS A 97 -18.77 -12.53 20.87
CA LYS A 97 -20.11 -13.14 20.79
C LYS A 97 -21.05 -12.40 21.73
N ILE A 98 -22.19 -11.89 21.23
CA ILE A 98 -23.26 -11.32 22.07
C ILE A 98 -24.57 -12.05 21.77
N GLU A 99 -25.21 -12.58 22.81
CA GLU A 99 -26.59 -13.06 22.78
C GLU A 99 -27.57 -11.87 22.86
N LEU A 100 -28.44 -11.74 21.85
CA LEU A 100 -29.52 -10.76 21.88
C LEU A 100 -30.78 -11.42 22.44
N ASN A 101 -31.04 -11.22 23.74
CA ASN A 101 -32.34 -11.54 24.34
C ASN A 101 -33.22 -10.28 24.43
N GLY A 102 -34.42 -10.38 23.84
CA GLY A 102 -35.55 -9.53 24.19
C GLY A 102 -35.79 -8.31 23.30
N LEU A 103 -36.35 -8.53 22.10
CA LEU A 103 -37.15 -7.50 21.41
C LEU A 103 -38.53 -8.07 21.11
N SER A 104 -39.48 -7.76 21.99
CA SER A 104 -40.91 -7.99 21.76
C SER A 104 -41.45 -6.83 20.92
N THR A 105 -41.99 -7.14 19.75
CA THR A 105 -42.66 -6.16 18.89
C THR A 105 -44.15 -6.12 19.24
N ARG A 106 -44.66 -4.96 19.68
CA ARG A 106 -46.10 -4.68 19.61
C ARG A 106 -46.38 -3.36 18.90
N SER A 107 -47.21 -3.49 17.88
CA SER A 107 -47.80 -2.49 17.00
C SER A 107 -48.47 -1.32 17.75
N SER A 108 -48.28 -0.09 17.26
CA SER A 108 -49.33 0.71 16.60
C SER A 108 -48.99 2.20 16.63
N SER A 109 -48.72 2.77 15.45
CA SER A 109 -48.92 4.18 15.07
C SER A 109 -48.20 5.33 15.83
N ARG A 110 -47.59 6.21 15.02
CA ARG A 110 -47.19 7.62 15.25
C ARG A 110 -45.78 7.88 15.80
N GLU A 111 -45.03 8.65 15.00
CA GLU A 111 -43.89 9.52 15.31
C GLU A 111 -42.87 9.01 16.35
N LEU A 112 -41.68 8.65 15.86
CA LEU A 112 -40.52 8.38 16.71
C LEU A 112 -39.90 9.72 17.13
N GLU A 113 -40.39 10.32 18.20
CA GLU A 113 -39.63 11.35 18.92
C GLU A 113 -38.43 10.68 19.59
N ILE A 114 -37.26 10.85 18.98
CA ILE A 114 -35.99 10.45 19.59
C ILE A 114 -35.63 11.55 20.61
N PRO A 115 -35.63 11.29 21.93
CA PRO A 115 -35.24 12.28 22.92
C PRO A 115 -33.80 12.76 22.64
N LEU A 116 -33.55 14.07 22.78
CA LEU A 116 -32.24 14.74 22.57
C LEU A 116 -31.04 14.05 23.25
N ARG A 117 -31.28 13.20 24.27
CA ARG A 117 -30.27 12.34 24.90
C ARG A 117 -29.69 11.26 23.97
N ILE A 118 -30.43 10.76 22.99
CA ILE A 118 -29.95 9.73 22.05
C ILE A 118 -29.14 10.37 20.91
N LEU A 119 -29.45 11.60 20.51
CA LEU A 119 -28.64 12.36 19.55
C LEU A 119 -27.28 12.77 20.11
N CYS A 120 -27.20 13.08 21.42
CA CYS A 120 -25.91 13.38 22.07
C CYS A 120 -25.00 12.15 22.14
N ASN A 121 -25.54 10.96 22.42
CA ASN A 121 -24.77 9.72 22.38
C ASN A 121 -24.31 9.37 20.94
N PHE A 122 -25.07 9.74 19.90
CA PHE A 122 -24.67 9.54 18.51
C PHE A 122 -23.57 10.52 18.06
N LEU A 123 -23.53 11.73 18.63
CA LEU A 123 -22.47 12.70 18.39
C LEU A 123 -21.19 12.37 19.18
N ASP A 124 -21.31 11.82 20.40
CA ASP A 124 -20.17 11.33 21.19
C ASP A 124 -19.49 10.10 20.57
N ILE A 125 -20.27 9.19 19.96
CA ILE A 125 -19.72 8.05 19.21
C ILE A 125 -18.95 8.52 17.97
N ASN A 126 -19.40 9.59 17.29
CA ASN A 126 -18.72 10.12 16.11
C ASN A 126 -17.41 10.86 16.44
N THR A 127 -17.30 11.48 17.63
CA THR A 127 -16.02 12.04 18.10
C THR A 127 -15.03 10.97 18.54
N GLU A 128 -15.47 9.92 19.22
CA GLU A 128 -14.61 8.78 19.59
C GLU A 128 -14.17 7.97 18.36
N LEU A 129 -15.07 7.73 17.40
CA LEU A 129 -14.77 7.04 16.14
C LEU A 129 -13.87 7.91 15.23
N GLY A 130 -14.09 9.23 15.21
CA GLY A 130 -13.23 10.19 14.52
C GLY A 130 -11.84 10.28 15.15
N VAL A 131 -11.72 10.23 16.48
CA VAL A 131 -10.43 10.19 17.17
C VAL A 131 -9.73 8.85 16.91
N LEU A 132 -10.42 7.72 16.90
CA LEU A 132 -9.86 6.41 16.54
C LEU A 132 -9.41 6.34 15.07
N LEU A 133 -10.16 6.94 14.12
CA LEU A 133 -9.76 7.05 12.71
C LEU A 133 -8.56 7.99 12.49
N ASN A 134 -8.41 9.05 13.31
CA ASN A 134 -7.27 9.99 13.24
C ASN A 134 -6.06 9.53 14.07
N LEU A 135 -6.22 8.60 15.01
CA LEU A 135 -5.14 7.95 15.77
C LEU A 135 -4.59 6.71 15.06
N PHE A 136 -5.34 6.10 14.14
CA PHE A 136 -4.87 4.96 13.35
C PHE A 136 -3.57 5.25 12.57
N PRO A 137 -3.42 6.40 11.89
CA PRO A 137 -2.18 6.76 11.23
C PRO A 137 -1.04 6.98 12.24
N LEU A 138 -1.31 7.69 13.34
CA LEU A 138 -0.30 8.01 14.36
C LEU A 138 0.23 6.77 15.09
N CYS A 139 -0.66 5.83 15.42
CA CYS A 139 -0.29 4.55 16.00
C CYS A 139 0.56 3.74 15.01
N TRP A 140 0.19 3.73 13.73
CA TRP A 140 0.94 3.03 12.68
C TRP A 140 2.34 3.63 12.43
N PHE A 141 2.47 4.97 12.43
CA PHE A 141 3.77 5.64 12.34
C PHE A 141 4.68 5.30 13.53
N CYS A 142 4.12 5.21 14.75
CA CYS A 142 4.87 4.73 15.92
C CYS A 142 5.30 3.26 15.78
N PHE A 143 4.43 2.37 15.28
CA PHE A 143 4.79 0.97 15.03
C PHE A 143 5.87 0.82 13.96
N SER A 144 5.76 1.52 12.83
CA SER A 144 6.79 1.47 11.78
C SER A 144 8.13 2.01 12.27
N SER A 145 8.12 3.11 13.02
CA SER A 145 9.35 3.70 13.59
C SER A 145 9.98 2.78 14.64
N ALA A 146 9.16 2.12 15.46
CA ALA A 146 9.60 1.13 16.44
C ALA A 146 10.20 -0.11 15.76
N VAL A 147 9.60 -0.61 14.67
CA VAL A 147 10.14 -1.74 13.91
C VAL A 147 11.42 -1.36 13.16
N HIS A 148 11.50 -0.16 12.59
CA HIS A 148 12.73 0.33 11.96
C HIS A 148 13.87 0.39 12.98
N ASN A 149 13.59 0.88 14.19
CA ASN A 149 14.55 0.90 15.29
C ASN A 149 14.90 -0.51 15.79
N LEU A 150 13.93 -1.41 15.86
CA LEU A 150 14.16 -2.81 16.25
C LEU A 150 15.05 -3.53 15.24
N LEU A 151 14.78 -3.39 13.94
CA LEU A 151 15.64 -3.94 12.88
C LEU A 151 17.03 -3.31 12.91
N ARG A 152 17.14 -2.01 13.16
CA ARG A 152 18.43 -1.32 13.29
C ARG A 152 19.24 -1.81 14.50
N GLN A 153 18.58 -2.22 15.58
CA GLN A 153 19.23 -2.80 16.75
C GLN A 153 19.56 -4.29 16.56
N SER A 154 18.61 -5.09 16.05
CA SER A 154 18.74 -6.54 15.91
C SER A 154 19.54 -6.97 14.68
N CYS A 155 19.57 -6.14 13.62
CA CYS A 155 20.36 -6.36 12.42
C CYS A 155 20.83 -5.04 11.77
N PRO A 156 21.81 -4.35 12.36
CA PRO A 156 22.25 -3.02 11.89
C PRO A 156 22.76 -3.01 10.45
N LEU A 157 23.26 -4.14 9.94
CA LEU A 157 23.78 -4.27 8.57
C LEU A 157 22.74 -4.69 7.53
N ALA A 158 21.50 -5.01 7.92
CA ALA A 158 20.47 -5.54 7.01
C ALA A 158 20.29 -4.68 5.76
N LEU A 159 20.00 -3.39 5.95
CA LEU A 159 19.69 -2.47 4.84
C LEU A 159 20.91 -2.28 3.92
N GLN A 160 22.12 -2.27 4.48
CA GLN A 160 23.34 -2.17 3.69
C GLN A 160 23.57 -3.44 2.83
N ILE A 161 23.35 -4.62 3.41
CA ILE A 161 23.47 -5.89 2.69
C ILE A 161 22.45 -5.97 1.56
N ILE A 162 21.19 -5.59 1.83
CA ILE A 162 20.12 -5.59 0.82
C ILE A 162 20.47 -4.62 -0.33
N LYS A 163 20.90 -3.40 -0.01
CA LYS A 163 21.30 -2.39 -0.99
C LYS A 163 22.44 -2.86 -1.89
N ASN A 164 23.41 -3.58 -1.32
CA ASN A 164 24.59 -4.03 -2.07
C ASN A 164 24.32 -5.29 -2.91
N GLY A 165 23.35 -6.12 -2.53
CA GLY A 165 23.06 -7.40 -3.20
C GLY A 165 22.88 -7.31 -4.72
N PRO A 166 22.05 -6.40 -5.26
CA PRO A 166 21.89 -6.23 -6.71
C PRO A 166 23.18 -5.81 -7.45
N SER A 167 24.19 -5.32 -6.72
CA SER A 167 25.44 -4.77 -7.27
C SER A 167 26.55 -5.80 -7.45
N GLU A 168 26.41 -7.01 -6.89
CA GLU A 168 27.47 -8.03 -6.89
C GLU A 168 27.62 -8.81 -8.22
N LYS A 169 26.77 -8.56 -9.23
CA LYS A 169 26.88 -9.21 -10.57
C LYS A 169 27.06 -8.18 -11.71
N ARG A 170 27.72 -8.61 -12.79
CA ARG A 170 28.11 -7.82 -14.00
C ARG A 170 26.99 -7.00 -14.68
N ASN A 171 25.71 -7.29 -14.44
CA ASN A 171 24.56 -6.64 -15.06
C ASN A 171 23.64 -5.97 -14.01
N ALA A 172 24.20 -5.06 -13.21
CA ALA A 172 23.55 -4.45 -12.05
C ALA A 172 22.16 -3.85 -12.35
N TRP A 173 21.93 -3.30 -13.55
CA TRP A 173 20.63 -2.71 -13.91
C TRP A 173 19.52 -3.74 -14.18
N GLU A 174 19.83 -4.89 -14.82
CA GLU A 174 18.84 -5.96 -15.03
C GLU A 174 18.45 -6.61 -13.68
N LEU A 175 19.38 -6.65 -12.72
CA LEU A 175 19.09 -7.12 -11.36
C LEU A 175 18.28 -6.12 -10.56
N ARG A 176 18.61 -4.82 -10.67
CA ARG A 176 17.80 -3.75 -10.06
C ARG A 176 16.36 -3.81 -10.58
N TYR A 177 16.19 -3.91 -11.90
CA TYR A 177 14.87 -4.09 -12.51
C TYR A 177 14.16 -5.35 -12.01
N SER A 178 14.86 -6.48 -11.88
CA SER A 178 14.28 -7.74 -11.39
C SER A 178 13.76 -7.63 -9.96
N ALA A 179 14.50 -6.99 -9.04
CA ALA A 179 14.06 -6.73 -7.67
C ALA A 179 12.83 -5.80 -7.61
N PHE A 180 12.75 -4.82 -8.52
CA PHE A 180 11.59 -3.94 -8.63
C PHE A 180 10.32 -4.67 -9.11
N ILE A 181 10.44 -5.52 -10.13
CA ILE A 181 9.32 -6.35 -10.63
C ILE A 181 8.73 -7.22 -9.51
N PHE A 182 9.56 -7.72 -8.58
CA PHE A 182 9.04 -8.51 -7.46
C PHE A 182 8.03 -7.74 -6.63
N MET A 183 8.28 -6.48 -6.31
CA MET A 183 7.35 -5.72 -5.49
C MET A 183 6.07 -5.34 -6.25
N THR A 184 6.14 -5.08 -7.56
CA THR A 184 4.95 -4.76 -8.36
C THR A 184 4.05 -5.96 -8.64
N VAL A 185 4.53 -7.19 -8.41
CA VAL A 185 3.82 -8.44 -8.68
C VAL A 185 3.55 -9.27 -7.41
N SER A 186 4.35 -9.11 -6.35
CA SER A 186 4.24 -9.86 -5.09
C SER A 186 3.29 -9.19 -4.12
N VAL A 187 2.41 -10.00 -3.54
CA VAL A 187 1.76 -9.68 -2.27
C VAL A 187 2.85 -9.58 -1.19
N CYS A 188 2.63 -8.69 -0.22
CA CYS A 188 3.61 -8.25 0.78
C CYS A 188 3.91 -9.27 1.89
N ASP A 189 3.80 -10.56 1.59
CA ASP A 189 4.08 -11.68 2.49
C ASP A 189 5.13 -12.64 1.89
N GLY A 190 5.67 -12.32 0.71
CA GLY A 190 6.68 -13.12 0.04
C GLY A 190 6.21 -14.50 -0.42
N SER A 191 4.90 -14.73 -0.56
CA SER A 191 4.32 -15.99 -1.06
C SER A 191 4.86 -16.39 -2.44
N ILE A 192 5.05 -15.41 -3.34
CA ILE A 192 5.59 -15.60 -4.69
C ILE A 192 6.99 -16.25 -4.69
N LEU A 193 7.74 -16.11 -3.61
CA LEU A 193 9.10 -16.61 -3.51
C LEU A 193 9.14 -18.13 -3.29
N LEU A 194 8.06 -18.73 -2.79
CA LEU A 194 7.97 -20.17 -2.53
C LEU A 194 8.02 -20.99 -3.83
N ASP A 195 8.88 -22.00 -3.84
CA ASP A 195 8.98 -22.98 -4.92
C ASP A 195 7.93 -24.08 -4.81
N ASP A 196 7.56 -24.67 -5.94
CA ASP A 196 6.72 -25.86 -5.98
C ASP A 196 7.41 -27.04 -5.26
N THR A 197 6.63 -27.84 -4.56
CA THR A 197 7.04 -29.14 -3.99
C THR A 197 6.05 -30.23 -4.42
N PRO A 198 6.31 -31.52 -4.17
CA PRO A 198 5.36 -32.59 -4.50
C PRO A 198 3.96 -32.42 -3.89
N THR A 199 3.82 -31.65 -2.80
CA THR A 199 2.56 -31.46 -2.07
C THR A 199 2.12 -30.00 -1.99
N PHE A 200 2.84 -29.08 -2.63
CA PHE A 200 2.60 -27.63 -2.56
C PHE A 200 2.85 -26.98 -3.92
N THR A 201 1.92 -26.16 -4.39
CA THR A 201 2.12 -25.38 -5.62
C THR A 201 2.25 -23.91 -5.26
N GLY A 202 3.40 -23.33 -5.62
CA GLY A 202 3.72 -21.92 -5.48
C GLY A 202 3.01 -21.07 -6.53
N GLU A 203 3.37 -19.78 -6.59
CA GLU A 203 2.80 -18.82 -7.54
C GLU A 203 3.66 -18.63 -8.80
N LYS A 204 4.89 -19.14 -8.84
CA LYS A 204 5.83 -18.91 -9.95
C LYS A 204 5.33 -19.46 -11.29
N THR A 205 4.45 -20.45 -11.24
CA THR A 205 3.84 -21.09 -12.42
C THR A 205 2.52 -20.44 -12.84
N ALA A 206 2.05 -19.39 -12.16
CA ALA A 206 0.89 -18.60 -12.57
C ALA A 206 1.14 -17.98 -13.94
N LEU A 207 0.09 -17.82 -14.75
CA LEU A 207 0.17 -17.23 -16.10
C LEU A 207 0.92 -15.88 -16.15
N PRO A 208 0.66 -14.90 -15.27
CA PRO A 208 1.40 -13.63 -15.27
C PRO A 208 2.87 -13.76 -14.83
N ASN A 209 3.21 -14.79 -14.05
CA ASN A 209 4.54 -14.98 -13.46
C ASN A 209 5.45 -15.85 -14.34
N LYS A 210 4.88 -16.89 -14.93
CA LYS A 210 5.60 -17.94 -15.66
C LYS A 210 6.38 -17.36 -16.83
N ASN A 211 7.70 -17.56 -16.81
CA ASN A 211 8.62 -17.04 -17.84
C ASN A 211 8.52 -15.51 -18.00
N SER A 212 8.28 -14.80 -16.89
CA SER A 212 8.15 -13.34 -16.83
C SER A 212 8.91 -12.78 -15.63
N VAL A 213 8.44 -13.06 -14.41
CA VAL A 213 9.09 -12.64 -13.15
C VAL A 213 10.45 -13.33 -13.01
N ARG A 214 11.46 -12.58 -12.56
CA ARG A 214 12.86 -13.01 -12.51
C ARG A 214 13.60 -12.32 -11.36
N GLY A 215 14.76 -12.87 -10.98
CA GLY A 215 15.62 -12.35 -9.89
C GLY A 215 15.47 -13.09 -8.55
N PHE A 216 14.79 -14.24 -8.53
CA PHE A 216 14.63 -15.07 -7.33
C PHE A 216 15.98 -15.46 -6.72
N ASP A 217 16.99 -15.71 -7.56
CA ASP A 217 18.36 -16.02 -7.16
C ASP A 217 19.02 -14.85 -6.43
N VAL A 218 18.76 -13.61 -6.84
CA VAL A 218 19.26 -12.41 -6.17
C VAL A 218 18.63 -12.27 -4.80
N ILE A 219 17.31 -12.45 -4.68
CA ILE A 219 16.62 -12.40 -3.39
C ILE A 219 17.16 -13.48 -2.44
N ASN A 220 17.36 -14.71 -2.92
CA ASN A 220 17.95 -15.78 -2.12
C ASN A 220 19.42 -15.50 -1.74
N THR A 221 20.20 -14.84 -2.59
CA THR A 221 21.59 -14.43 -2.28
C THR A 221 21.60 -13.36 -1.20
N ILE A 222 20.76 -12.31 -1.34
CA ILE A 222 20.59 -11.27 -0.31
C ILE A 222 20.19 -11.93 1.00
N LYS A 223 19.21 -12.84 0.96
CA LYS A 223 18.75 -13.55 2.15
C LYS A 223 19.87 -14.33 2.84
N ALA A 224 20.68 -15.07 2.09
CA ALA A 224 21.80 -15.81 2.66
C ALA A 224 22.83 -14.87 3.34
N ASN A 225 23.12 -13.72 2.73
CA ASN A 225 24.03 -12.73 3.29
C ASN A 225 23.45 -12.08 4.55
N VAL A 226 22.15 -11.75 4.55
CA VAL A 226 21.44 -11.21 5.72
C VAL A 226 21.42 -12.24 6.86
N GLU A 227 21.09 -13.51 6.57
CA GLU A 227 21.10 -14.58 7.58
C GLU A 227 22.49 -14.85 8.17
N SER A 228 23.54 -14.62 7.39
CA SER A 228 24.92 -14.71 7.87
C SER A 228 25.29 -13.58 8.84
N ALA A 229 24.65 -12.42 8.72
CA ALA A 229 24.85 -11.28 9.62
C ALA A 229 23.91 -11.32 10.84
N CYS A 230 22.65 -11.72 10.64
CA CYS A 230 21.61 -11.70 11.66
C CYS A 230 20.55 -12.79 11.39
N LYS A 231 20.76 -13.95 12.00
CA LYS A 231 19.93 -15.13 11.78
C LYS A 231 18.47 -14.90 12.21
N GLN A 232 17.53 -15.19 11.32
CA GLN A 232 16.07 -15.14 11.54
C GLN A 232 15.53 -13.79 12.04
N VAL A 233 16.12 -12.68 11.59
CA VAL A 233 15.64 -11.33 11.95
C VAL A 233 14.82 -10.69 10.83
N VAL A 234 15.28 -10.79 9.58
CA VAL A 234 14.69 -10.06 8.44
C VAL A 234 13.86 -11.01 7.57
N SER A 235 12.58 -10.72 7.34
CA SER A 235 11.74 -11.54 6.45
C SER A 235 12.14 -11.40 4.99
N CYS A 236 11.79 -12.40 4.17
CA CYS A 236 11.95 -12.29 2.73
C CYS A 236 11.01 -11.24 2.13
N ALA A 237 9.82 -11.06 2.73
CA ALA A 237 8.89 -9.99 2.38
C ALA A 237 9.55 -8.60 2.51
N ASP A 238 10.21 -8.30 3.64
CA ASP A 238 10.89 -7.01 3.82
C ASP A 238 12.11 -6.86 2.90
N ILE A 239 12.86 -7.94 2.64
CA ILE A 239 13.97 -7.92 1.65
C ILE A 239 13.46 -7.47 0.28
N VAL A 240 12.33 -8.00 -0.19
CA VAL A 240 11.77 -7.62 -1.49
C VAL A 240 11.38 -6.14 -1.51
N THR A 241 10.70 -5.64 -0.47
CA THR A 241 10.27 -4.23 -0.43
C THR A 241 11.46 -3.27 -0.39
N VAL A 242 12.49 -3.57 0.43
CA VAL A 242 13.70 -2.74 0.48
C VAL A 242 14.48 -2.81 -0.82
N ALA A 243 14.67 -4.01 -1.38
CA ALA A 243 15.39 -4.18 -2.64
C ALA A 243 14.70 -3.44 -3.79
N ALA A 244 13.37 -3.44 -3.84
CA ALA A 244 12.63 -2.71 -4.86
C ALA A 244 12.77 -1.20 -4.74
N ARG A 245 12.76 -0.64 -3.51
CA ARG A 245 13.05 0.78 -3.29
C ARG A 245 14.47 1.12 -3.74
N ASP A 246 15.45 0.37 -3.27
CA ASP A 246 16.85 0.61 -3.60
C ASP A 246 17.11 0.52 -5.11
N SER A 247 16.40 -0.36 -5.82
CA SER A 247 16.43 -0.43 -7.28
C SER A 247 15.91 0.83 -7.96
N VAL A 248 14.78 1.39 -7.52
CA VAL A 248 14.22 2.63 -8.09
C VAL A 248 15.21 3.78 -7.90
N VAL A 249 15.72 3.97 -6.68
CA VAL A 249 16.73 5.00 -6.37
C VAL A 249 17.98 4.81 -7.23
N ALA A 250 18.46 3.58 -7.35
CA ALA A 250 19.66 3.28 -8.11
C ALA A 250 19.49 3.40 -9.64
N LEU A 251 18.25 3.57 -10.12
CA LEU A 251 17.91 3.87 -11.51
C LEU A 251 17.49 5.35 -11.70
N GLY A 252 17.68 6.21 -10.69
CA GLY A 252 17.45 7.65 -10.77
C GLY A 252 16.06 8.11 -10.32
N GLY A 253 15.24 7.21 -9.80
CA GLY A 253 13.90 7.51 -9.29
C GLY A 253 13.89 8.07 -7.86
N PRO A 254 12.70 8.29 -7.30
CA PRO A 254 12.56 8.83 -5.95
C PRO A 254 12.99 7.84 -4.86
N ASP A 255 13.40 8.39 -3.72
CA ASP A 255 13.60 7.65 -2.47
C ASP A 255 12.33 7.78 -1.60
N TRP A 256 12.06 6.78 -0.78
CA TRP A 256 10.99 6.80 0.22
C TRP A 256 11.33 5.90 1.41
N ASP A 257 10.74 6.19 2.55
CA ASP A 257 10.86 5.36 3.74
C ASP A 257 10.04 4.08 3.59
N VAL A 258 10.74 2.95 3.46
CA VAL A 258 10.11 1.64 3.44
C VAL A 258 9.62 1.30 4.84
N LEU A 259 8.31 1.04 4.99
CA LEU A 259 7.77 0.46 6.22
C LEU A 259 8.24 -0.99 6.31
N LEU A 260 8.70 -1.44 7.48
CA LEU A 260 9.25 -2.78 7.71
C LEU A 260 8.45 -3.53 8.77
N GLY A 261 8.71 -4.83 8.94
CA GLY A 261 8.04 -5.69 9.92
C GLY A 261 7.11 -6.73 9.31
N ARG A 262 7.17 -6.91 7.99
CA ARG A 262 6.41 -7.96 7.32
C ARG A 262 6.94 -9.32 7.72
N ARG A 263 6.06 -10.31 7.68
CA ARG A 263 6.39 -11.72 7.88
C ARG A 263 6.10 -12.53 6.64
N ASP A 264 6.79 -13.64 6.54
CA ASP A 264 6.71 -14.54 5.41
C ASP A 264 5.50 -15.46 5.52
N SER A 265 4.76 -15.62 4.42
CA SER A 265 3.65 -16.55 4.34
C SER A 265 4.11 -18.01 4.39
N LEU A 266 3.26 -18.84 4.99
CA LEU A 266 3.39 -20.29 5.02
C LEU A 266 2.70 -20.96 3.82
N THR A 267 2.05 -20.17 2.96
CA THR A 267 1.34 -20.67 1.79
C THR A 267 1.55 -19.76 0.58
N ALA A 268 1.16 -20.23 -0.58
CA ALA A 268 1.08 -19.44 -1.81
C ALA A 268 -0.24 -19.78 -2.51
N ASN A 269 -0.72 -18.88 -3.36
CA ASN A 269 -2.02 -19.03 -3.99
C ASN A 269 -1.96 -18.83 -5.51
N LEU A 270 -1.67 -19.93 -6.22
CA LEU A 270 -1.61 -19.96 -7.68
C LEU A 270 -2.90 -19.43 -8.34
N SER A 271 -4.07 -19.82 -7.84
CA SER A 271 -5.36 -19.40 -8.40
C SER A 271 -5.59 -17.90 -8.24
N GLN A 272 -5.24 -17.37 -7.06
CA GLN A 272 -5.31 -15.95 -6.80
C GLN A 272 -4.32 -15.17 -7.66
N ALA A 273 -3.09 -15.64 -7.83
CA ALA A 273 -2.12 -15.01 -8.73
C ALA A 273 -2.63 -14.94 -10.18
N ASN A 274 -3.36 -15.97 -10.65
CA ASN A 274 -3.96 -15.97 -11.99
C ASN A 274 -5.15 -15.00 -12.15
N THR A 275 -5.76 -14.54 -11.06
CA THR A 275 -7.00 -13.74 -11.09
C THR A 275 -6.82 -12.31 -10.59
N ASP A 276 -5.90 -12.07 -9.65
CA ASP A 276 -5.68 -10.76 -9.03
C ASP A 276 -4.64 -9.90 -9.77
N LEU A 277 -3.75 -10.51 -10.56
CA LEU A 277 -2.73 -9.76 -11.30
C LEU A 277 -3.28 -9.25 -12.64
N PRO A 278 -3.25 -7.93 -12.89
CA PRO A 278 -3.81 -7.35 -14.10
C PRO A 278 -3.02 -7.79 -15.34
N GLY A 279 -3.75 -8.20 -16.38
CA GLY A 279 -3.17 -8.61 -17.65
C GLY A 279 -2.81 -7.42 -18.55
N PRO A 280 -1.84 -7.57 -19.48
CA PRO A 280 -1.38 -6.48 -20.35
C PRO A 280 -2.44 -6.02 -21.38
N GLN A 281 -3.51 -6.80 -21.56
CA GLN A 281 -4.60 -6.59 -22.52
C GLN A 281 -5.88 -6.02 -21.87
N LEU A 282 -5.84 -5.66 -20.59
CA LEU A 282 -7.01 -5.08 -19.92
C LEU A 282 -7.30 -3.65 -20.40
N ASN A 283 -8.59 -3.34 -20.56
CA ASN A 283 -9.07 -1.98 -20.78
C ASN A 283 -9.07 -1.16 -19.48
N LEU A 284 -9.28 0.15 -19.57
CA LEU A 284 -9.23 1.05 -18.41
C LEU A 284 -10.18 0.62 -17.27
N SER A 285 -11.43 0.24 -17.57
CA SER A 285 -12.40 -0.16 -16.54
C SER A 285 -11.98 -1.41 -15.78
N ALA A 286 -11.40 -2.39 -16.49
CA ALA A 286 -10.87 -3.61 -15.89
C ALA A 286 -9.60 -3.33 -15.05
N LEU A 287 -8.73 -2.42 -15.50
CA LEU A 287 -7.58 -1.97 -14.71
C LEU A 287 -8.04 -1.31 -13.40
N ILE A 288 -8.97 -0.36 -13.47
CA ILE A 288 -9.53 0.30 -12.28
C ILE A 288 -10.13 -0.72 -11.32
N SER A 289 -10.88 -1.70 -11.84
CA SER A 289 -11.48 -2.75 -11.02
C SER A 289 -10.42 -3.63 -10.33
N ALA A 290 -9.35 -3.99 -11.04
CA ALA A 290 -8.26 -4.80 -10.50
C ALA A 290 -7.51 -4.06 -9.37
N PHE A 291 -7.20 -2.78 -9.56
CA PHE A 291 -6.52 -1.96 -8.55
C PHE A 291 -7.43 -1.64 -7.35
N SER A 292 -8.70 -1.34 -7.60
CA SER A 292 -9.70 -1.08 -6.55
C SER A 292 -9.90 -2.29 -5.63
N LYS A 293 -9.85 -3.52 -6.18
CA LYS A 293 -9.88 -4.76 -5.39
C LYS A 293 -8.72 -4.86 -4.38
N LYS A 294 -7.63 -4.13 -4.63
CA LYS A 294 -6.45 -4.04 -3.77
C LYS A 294 -6.42 -2.77 -2.91
N GLY A 295 -7.50 -1.99 -2.90
CA GLY A 295 -7.59 -0.73 -2.15
C GLY A 295 -6.82 0.43 -2.79
N LEU A 296 -6.40 0.30 -4.05
CA LEU A 296 -5.71 1.34 -4.80
C LEU A 296 -6.71 2.10 -5.66
N ASN A 297 -6.65 3.43 -5.60
CA ASN A 297 -7.53 4.29 -6.39
C ASN A 297 -6.98 4.51 -7.82
N VAL A 298 -7.68 5.29 -8.63
CA VAL A 298 -7.26 5.58 -10.02
C VAL A 298 -5.93 6.34 -10.07
N GLN A 299 -5.72 7.30 -9.16
CA GLN A 299 -4.48 8.07 -9.09
C GLN A 299 -3.29 7.14 -8.79
N ASP A 300 -3.46 6.21 -7.85
CA ASP A 300 -2.48 5.18 -7.51
C ASP A 300 -2.19 4.28 -8.71
N MET A 301 -3.23 3.83 -9.42
CA MET A 301 -3.09 2.99 -10.61
C MET A 301 -2.24 3.67 -11.69
N VAL A 302 -2.54 4.92 -12.05
CA VAL A 302 -1.80 5.67 -13.07
C VAL A 302 -0.36 5.93 -12.63
N ALA A 303 -0.14 6.23 -11.33
CA ALA A 303 1.20 6.39 -10.76
C ALA A 303 1.99 5.08 -10.84
N LEU A 304 1.42 3.97 -10.37
CA LEU A 304 2.07 2.66 -10.33
C LEU A 304 2.34 2.10 -11.73
N SER A 305 1.51 2.39 -12.72
CA SER A 305 1.81 2.07 -14.13
C SER A 305 3.08 2.76 -14.64
N GLY A 306 3.48 3.89 -14.04
CA GLY A 306 4.77 4.54 -14.28
C GLY A 306 5.98 3.67 -13.99
N ALA A 307 5.82 2.56 -13.25
CA ALA A 307 6.80 1.49 -13.12
C ALA A 307 7.34 0.98 -14.47
N HIS A 308 6.53 1.07 -15.53
CA HIS A 308 6.91 0.69 -16.89
C HIS A 308 7.88 1.68 -17.57
N THR A 309 8.34 2.73 -16.88
CA THR A 309 9.46 3.57 -17.35
C THR A 309 10.79 2.82 -17.43
N ILE A 310 10.90 1.64 -16.80
CA ILE A 310 12.09 0.79 -16.87
C ILE A 310 11.76 -0.61 -17.35
N GLY A 311 12.75 -1.25 -17.97
CA GLY A 311 12.74 -2.67 -18.26
C GLY A 311 12.08 -3.07 -19.56
N LYS A 312 11.63 -4.33 -19.62
CA LYS A 312 11.28 -5.01 -20.88
C LYS A 312 10.07 -5.92 -20.73
N ALA A 313 9.30 -6.03 -21.81
CA ALA A 313 8.24 -7.00 -21.96
C ALA A 313 8.51 -7.97 -23.11
N ARG A 314 7.89 -9.14 -23.05
CA ARG A 314 7.99 -10.18 -24.09
C ARG A 314 6.99 -9.92 -25.21
N CYS A 315 7.34 -10.27 -26.44
CA CYS A 315 6.48 -10.16 -27.63
C CYS A 315 5.05 -10.66 -27.36
N ILE A 316 4.90 -11.79 -26.67
CA ILE A 316 3.59 -12.35 -26.34
C ILE A 316 2.64 -11.40 -25.59
N THR A 317 3.17 -10.45 -24.81
CA THR A 317 2.35 -9.54 -24.00
C THR A 317 1.83 -8.34 -24.78
N PHE A 318 2.50 -7.94 -25.89
CA PHE A 318 2.14 -6.77 -26.70
C PHE A 318 1.79 -7.10 -28.16
N ARG A 319 1.96 -8.35 -28.61
CA ARG A 319 1.69 -8.77 -30.00
C ARG A 319 0.30 -8.36 -30.47
N SER A 320 -0.74 -8.61 -29.67
CA SER A 320 -2.11 -8.25 -30.05
C SER A 320 -2.22 -6.76 -30.37
N ARG A 321 -1.67 -5.90 -29.50
CA ARG A 321 -1.69 -4.45 -29.67
C ARG A 321 -0.99 -4.02 -30.96
N ILE A 322 0.25 -4.45 -31.18
CA ILE A 322 1.02 -3.97 -32.34
C ILE A 322 0.42 -4.40 -33.67
N TYR A 323 -0.49 -5.37 -33.71
CA TYR A 323 -1.17 -5.82 -34.94
C TYR A 323 -2.63 -5.33 -35.06
N ASN A 324 -3.34 -5.16 -33.95
CA ASN A 324 -4.80 -4.98 -33.94
C ASN A 324 -5.28 -3.63 -33.42
N ASP A 325 -4.51 -2.95 -32.57
CA ASP A 325 -4.93 -1.68 -31.99
C ASP A 325 -4.76 -0.53 -32.99
N THR A 326 -5.66 0.45 -32.92
CA THR A 326 -5.63 1.65 -33.77
C THR A 326 -5.00 2.86 -33.09
N ASN A 327 -4.91 2.85 -31.75
CA ASN A 327 -4.29 3.90 -30.93
C ASN A 327 -2.81 3.57 -30.67
N ILE A 328 -2.06 3.36 -31.75
CA ILE A 328 -0.62 3.10 -31.71
C ILE A 328 0.06 3.85 -32.84
N ASN A 329 1.16 4.51 -32.52
CA ASN A 329 1.97 5.16 -33.53
C ASN A 329 2.44 4.13 -34.59
N ALA A 330 2.09 4.35 -35.85
CA ALA A 330 2.29 3.38 -36.92
C ALA A 330 3.77 3.00 -37.13
N SER A 331 4.69 3.97 -37.03
CA SER A 331 6.13 3.72 -37.14
C SER A 331 6.65 2.92 -35.96
N PHE A 332 6.17 3.21 -34.74
CA PHE A 332 6.50 2.43 -33.55
C PHE A 332 6.02 0.98 -33.67
N ALA A 333 4.75 0.78 -34.06
CA ALA A 333 4.19 -0.55 -34.32
C ALA A 333 5.02 -1.33 -35.34
N SER A 334 5.36 -0.68 -36.46
CA SER A 334 6.20 -1.27 -37.52
C SER A 334 7.57 -1.69 -37.01
N SER A 335 8.21 -0.86 -36.18
CA SER A 335 9.52 -1.18 -35.60
C SER A 335 9.48 -2.41 -34.67
N LEU A 336 8.39 -2.58 -33.89
CA LEU A 336 8.22 -3.73 -33.01
C LEU A 336 7.94 -5.02 -33.78
N ARG A 337 7.17 -4.94 -34.89
CA ARG A 337 6.84 -6.10 -35.74
C ARG A 337 8.08 -6.75 -36.37
N ALA A 338 9.18 -6.00 -36.53
CA ALA A 338 10.44 -6.56 -37.02
C ALA A 338 10.99 -7.67 -36.11
N ASN A 339 10.72 -7.59 -34.80
CA ASN A 339 11.18 -8.54 -33.79
C ASN A 339 10.04 -9.29 -33.08
N CYS A 340 8.78 -9.09 -33.49
CA CYS A 340 7.60 -9.72 -32.90
C CYS A 340 6.59 -10.02 -34.02
N SER A 341 6.57 -11.27 -34.48
CA SER A 341 5.75 -11.71 -35.61
C SER A 341 4.35 -12.12 -35.16
N THR A 342 3.46 -12.37 -36.11
CA THR A 342 2.12 -12.91 -35.82
C THR A 342 2.16 -14.36 -35.31
N SER A 343 3.20 -15.12 -35.66
CA SER A 343 3.44 -16.47 -35.17
C SER A 343 4.02 -16.49 -33.75
N SER A 344 3.90 -17.63 -33.07
CA SER A 344 4.41 -17.81 -31.70
C SER A 344 5.93 -18.05 -31.60
N SER A 345 6.65 -18.02 -32.74
CA SER A 345 8.07 -18.38 -32.83
C SER A 345 9.01 -17.40 -32.13
N ASN A 346 8.55 -16.18 -31.84
CA ASN A 346 9.33 -15.13 -31.17
C ASN A 346 8.66 -14.59 -29.90
N ASP A 347 7.85 -15.41 -29.24
CA ASP A 347 7.15 -15.07 -27.99
C ASP A 347 8.07 -14.64 -26.86
N SER A 348 9.35 -15.01 -26.92
CA SER A 348 10.37 -14.67 -25.95
C SER A 348 11.19 -13.43 -26.31
N ASN A 349 11.02 -12.89 -27.53
CA ASN A 349 11.73 -11.65 -27.92
C ASN A 349 11.30 -10.51 -27.01
N LEU A 350 12.27 -9.68 -26.62
CA LEU A 350 12.06 -8.59 -25.66
C LEU A 350 12.01 -7.26 -26.38
N ALA A 351 11.11 -6.39 -25.95
CA ALA A 351 11.10 -4.97 -26.28
C ALA A 351 11.11 -4.14 -24.98
N PRO A 352 11.76 -2.97 -24.96
CA PRO A 352 11.73 -2.10 -23.80
C PRO A 352 10.32 -1.52 -23.58
N LEU A 353 9.90 -1.44 -22.30
CA LEU A 353 8.61 -0.84 -21.92
C LEU A 353 8.60 0.68 -22.18
N ASP A 354 9.74 1.33 -21.99
CA ASP A 354 10.01 2.71 -22.37
C ASP A 354 11.11 2.77 -23.45
N THR A 355 10.77 3.38 -24.59
CA THR A 355 11.70 3.49 -25.72
C THR A 355 12.72 4.63 -25.63
N VAL A 356 12.51 5.58 -24.71
CA VAL A 356 13.33 6.79 -24.59
C VAL A 356 14.49 6.56 -23.63
N SER A 357 14.21 5.96 -22.47
CA SER A 357 15.13 5.81 -21.34
C SER A 357 14.91 4.47 -20.61
N PRO A 358 15.07 3.32 -21.29
CA PRO A 358 14.69 1.99 -20.80
C PRO A 358 15.36 1.52 -19.50
N THR A 359 16.37 2.25 -19.02
CA THR A 359 17.14 1.96 -17.81
C THR A 359 17.14 3.10 -16.79
N ASN A 360 16.32 4.14 -16.99
CA ASN A 360 16.19 5.24 -16.04
C ASN A 360 14.76 5.32 -15.52
N PHE A 361 14.62 5.53 -14.21
CA PHE A 361 13.32 5.73 -13.60
C PHE A 361 12.93 7.20 -13.67
N ASP A 362 12.17 7.58 -14.70
CA ASP A 362 11.74 8.95 -14.95
C ASP A 362 10.31 9.01 -15.52
N ASN A 363 9.89 10.16 -16.07
CA ASN A 363 8.54 10.37 -16.60
C ASN A 363 8.44 10.15 -18.12
N SER A 364 9.47 9.60 -18.77
CA SER A 364 9.46 9.27 -20.21
C SER A 364 8.36 8.29 -20.58
N TYR A 365 7.98 7.37 -19.68
CA TYR A 365 6.83 6.49 -19.84
C TYR A 365 5.57 7.27 -20.24
N TYR A 366 5.25 8.35 -19.51
CA TYR A 366 4.08 9.17 -19.80
C TYR A 366 4.24 9.93 -21.12
N ASN A 367 5.44 10.45 -21.42
CA ASN A 367 5.74 11.05 -22.72
C ASN A 367 5.48 10.08 -23.89
N ASN A 368 5.79 8.78 -23.72
CA ASN A 368 5.46 7.78 -24.73
C ASN A 368 3.95 7.66 -24.93
N LEU A 369 3.14 7.69 -23.87
CA LEU A 369 1.68 7.59 -23.97
C LEU A 369 1.08 8.73 -24.80
N LEU A 370 1.56 9.97 -24.59
CA LEU A 370 1.16 11.15 -25.38
C LEU A 370 1.43 10.97 -26.88
N ASN A 371 2.45 10.18 -27.22
CA ASN A 371 2.89 9.92 -28.58
C ASN A 371 2.36 8.58 -29.14
N GLU A 372 1.38 7.95 -28.48
CA GLU A 372 0.82 6.63 -28.81
C GLU A 372 1.88 5.51 -28.84
N LYS A 373 2.92 5.65 -28.02
CA LYS A 373 4.07 4.75 -27.89
C LYS A 373 4.07 3.95 -26.57
N GLY A 374 2.97 3.89 -25.82
CA GLY A 374 2.87 2.89 -24.74
C GLY A 374 3.08 1.49 -25.31
N LEU A 375 3.80 0.58 -24.65
CA LEU A 375 4.10 -0.73 -25.26
C LEU A 375 2.90 -1.68 -25.18
N LEU A 376 2.32 -1.81 -23.98
CA LEU A 376 1.21 -2.70 -23.70
C LEU A 376 -0.12 -2.03 -24.06
N HIS A 377 -1.17 -2.83 -24.26
CA HIS A 377 -2.53 -2.29 -24.43
C HIS A 377 -2.96 -1.53 -23.18
N SER A 378 -2.80 -2.14 -22.01
CA SER A 378 -3.05 -1.51 -20.71
C SER A 378 -2.33 -0.18 -20.50
N ASP A 379 -1.12 0.00 -21.03
CA ASP A 379 -0.40 1.28 -20.95
C ASP A 379 -1.15 2.39 -21.70
N GLN A 380 -1.51 2.12 -22.96
CA GLN A 380 -2.15 3.12 -23.79
C GLN A 380 -3.59 3.41 -23.34
N GLN A 381 -4.22 2.52 -22.56
CA GLN A 381 -5.53 2.80 -21.96
C GLN A 381 -5.52 3.97 -20.97
N LEU A 382 -4.35 4.32 -20.41
CA LEU A 382 -4.22 5.45 -19.49
C LEU A 382 -4.29 6.82 -20.19
N TYR A 383 -4.01 6.86 -21.50
CA TYR A 383 -4.09 8.06 -22.33
C TYR A 383 -4.79 7.73 -23.66
N ASN A 384 -6.11 7.87 -23.67
CA ASN A 384 -6.94 7.42 -24.79
C ASN A 384 -8.27 8.19 -24.89
N GLY A 385 -8.26 9.51 -24.63
CA GLY A 385 -9.44 10.35 -24.68
C GLY A 385 -10.38 10.15 -23.50
N ASN A 386 -9.82 9.86 -22.31
CA ASN A 386 -10.60 9.56 -21.12
C ASN A 386 -10.17 10.42 -19.92
N PHE A 387 -10.72 10.15 -18.73
CA PHE A 387 -10.50 11.02 -17.57
C PHE A 387 -9.11 10.87 -16.92
N THR A 388 -8.36 9.78 -17.19
CA THR A 388 -6.98 9.63 -16.71
C THR A 388 -5.97 10.43 -17.54
N ASP A 389 -6.35 10.89 -18.75
CA ASP A 389 -5.48 11.68 -19.63
C ASP A 389 -4.92 12.93 -18.91
N SER A 390 -5.74 13.59 -18.09
CA SER A 390 -5.33 14.78 -17.32
C SER A 390 -4.19 14.51 -16.34
N GLN A 391 -4.17 13.32 -15.72
CA GLN A 391 -3.12 12.92 -14.80
C GLN A 391 -1.84 12.53 -15.55
N VAL A 392 -1.99 11.85 -16.69
CA VAL A 392 -0.85 11.52 -17.57
C VAL A 392 -0.16 12.79 -18.06
N ILE A 393 -0.92 13.81 -18.47
CA ILE A 393 -0.39 15.12 -18.87
C ILE A 393 0.32 15.81 -17.70
N ASP A 394 -0.28 15.79 -16.50
CA ASP A 394 0.35 16.38 -15.31
C ASP A 394 1.71 15.74 -15.01
N TYR A 395 1.86 14.42 -15.17
CA TYR A 395 3.14 13.74 -14.97
C TYR A 395 4.18 14.04 -16.04
N VAL A 396 3.75 14.39 -17.26
CA VAL A 396 4.65 14.90 -18.30
C VAL A 396 5.14 16.31 -17.95
N ASP A 397 4.22 17.20 -17.60
CA ASP A 397 4.51 18.61 -17.33
C ASP A 397 5.23 18.81 -15.99
N ASN A 398 4.93 17.95 -15.01
CA ASN A 398 5.42 18.01 -13.63
C ASN A 398 5.97 16.63 -13.18
N PRO A 399 7.20 16.25 -13.58
CA PRO A 399 7.81 14.98 -13.16
C PRO A 399 7.87 14.79 -11.63
N ALA A 400 7.91 15.88 -10.87
CA ALA A 400 7.88 15.84 -9.42
C ALA A 400 6.55 15.30 -8.86
N ASN A 401 5.41 15.60 -9.51
CA ASN A 401 4.11 15.08 -9.09
C ASN A 401 4.05 13.56 -9.31
N PHE A 402 4.58 13.07 -10.44
CA PHE A 402 4.73 11.63 -10.67
C PHE A 402 5.50 10.96 -9.54
N PHE A 403 6.66 11.49 -9.17
CA PHE A 403 7.46 10.90 -8.10
C PHE A 403 6.76 10.93 -6.75
N ILE A 404 6.08 12.03 -6.39
CA ILE A 404 5.30 12.11 -5.15
C ILE A 404 4.21 11.04 -5.14
N ASP A 405 3.40 10.95 -6.19
CA ASP A 405 2.28 10.02 -6.24
C ASP A 405 2.75 8.57 -6.35
N PHE A 406 3.85 8.31 -7.07
CA PHE A 406 4.47 6.99 -7.11
C PHE A 406 4.92 6.54 -5.72
N THR A 407 5.60 7.41 -4.95
CA THR A 407 6.03 7.06 -3.59
C THR A 407 4.85 6.82 -2.64
N ASN A 408 3.78 7.60 -2.75
CA ASN A 408 2.57 7.37 -1.96
C ASN A 408 1.91 6.03 -2.32
N ALA A 409 1.70 5.79 -3.62
CA ALA A 409 1.04 4.60 -4.11
C ALA A 409 1.84 3.32 -3.82
N ILE A 410 3.17 3.37 -3.93
CA ILE A 410 4.03 2.21 -3.67
C ILE A 410 4.09 1.87 -2.17
N ILE A 411 4.00 2.87 -1.29
CA ILE A 411 3.86 2.65 0.15
C ILE A 411 2.51 2.00 0.47
N ILE A 412 1.41 2.46 -0.15
CA ILE A 412 0.08 1.84 0.02
C ILE A 412 0.11 0.39 -0.47
N MET A 413 0.67 0.16 -1.67
CA MET A 413 0.80 -1.17 -2.25
C MET A 413 1.64 -2.10 -1.35
N GLY A 414 2.73 -1.58 -0.78
CA GLY A 414 3.58 -2.26 0.18
C GLY A 414 2.89 -2.65 1.50
N ASN A 415 1.69 -2.14 1.77
CA ASN A 415 0.92 -2.38 2.99
C ASN A 415 -0.40 -3.12 2.74
N ILE A 416 -0.56 -3.75 1.57
CA ILE A 416 -1.73 -4.60 1.30
C ILE A 416 -1.59 -5.89 2.11
N SER A 417 -2.44 -6.02 3.14
CA SER A 417 -2.60 -7.22 3.97
C SER A 417 -1.31 -7.88 4.45
N PRO A 418 -0.36 -7.15 5.06
CA PRO A 418 0.90 -7.73 5.52
C PRO A 418 0.67 -8.70 6.69
N LEU A 419 1.41 -9.80 6.69
CA LEU A 419 1.55 -10.62 7.90
C LEU A 419 2.47 -9.89 8.88
N THR A 420 2.05 -9.76 10.14
CA THR A 420 2.79 -9.04 11.18
C THR A 420 2.73 -9.77 12.53
N GLY A 421 3.54 -9.33 13.50
CA GLY A 421 3.55 -9.90 14.85
C GLY A 421 3.98 -11.37 14.86
N THR A 422 3.06 -12.28 15.17
CA THR A 422 3.30 -13.73 15.17
C THR A 422 2.67 -14.46 13.97
N ALA A 423 1.98 -13.74 13.07
CA ALA A 423 1.39 -14.35 11.88
C ALA A 423 2.48 -14.60 10.82
N GLY A 424 2.55 -15.82 10.27
CA GLY A 424 3.63 -16.21 9.36
C GLY A 424 4.97 -16.43 10.07
N GLU A 425 6.06 -16.41 9.32
CA GLU A 425 7.41 -16.70 9.84
C GLU A 425 8.50 -15.73 9.36
N ILE A 426 9.73 -15.93 9.83
CA ILE A 426 10.93 -15.38 9.19
C ILE A 426 11.63 -16.58 8.54
N ARG A 427 11.49 -16.73 7.22
CA ARG A 427 12.10 -17.86 6.50
C ARG A 427 13.62 -17.78 6.59
N LEU A 428 14.31 -18.91 6.64
CA LEU A 428 15.77 -19.00 6.49
C LEU A 428 16.19 -18.95 5.01
N ASN A 429 15.30 -19.40 4.13
CA ASN A 429 15.49 -19.44 2.69
C ASN A 429 14.17 -19.02 2.04
N CYS A 430 14.18 -18.00 1.19
CA CYS A 430 12.95 -17.46 0.64
C CYS A 430 12.20 -18.42 -0.28
N SER A 431 12.87 -19.44 -0.81
CA SER A 431 12.26 -20.45 -1.67
C SER A 431 11.40 -21.48 -0.93
N LYS A 432 11.44 -21.56 0.40
CA LYS A 432 10.73 -22.61 1.14
C LYS A 432 10.34 -22.18 2.54
N ILE A 433 9.32 -22.84 3.07
CA ILE A 433 8.90 -22.76 4.47
C ILE A 433 10.02 -23.39 5.34
N ASN A 434 10.20 -22.92 6.58
CA ASN A 434 11.24 -23.40 7.50
C ASN A 434 11.15 -24.88 7.88
#